data_AF-A0A8T4EAA7-F1
#
_entry.id   AF-A0A8T4EAA7-F1
#
_cell.length_a   1.000
_cell.length_b   1.000
_cell.length_c   1.000
_cell.angle_alpha   90.00
_cell.angle_beta   90.00
_cell.angle_gamma   90.00
#
_symmetry.space_group_name_H-M   'P 1'
#
loop_
_entity.id
_entity.type
_entity.pdbx_description
1 polymer ?
#
loop_
_entity_poly.entity_id
_entity_poly.type
_entity_poly.pdbx_seq_one_letter_code
_entity_poly.pdbx_strand_id
1 'polypeptide(L)'
;MRRGSLKGYSGKITRVVKIPEARMEHFISGKPETTFGQALRDNWPFEDHDINSKWRIVTENGEDVTKNALSSHEGTVMVEFLP
;
A
#
# COMPACT_ATOMS: atom_id res chain seq x y z
N MET A 1 -23.99 -21.84 4.58
CA MET A 1 -22.54 -21.63 4.42
C MET A 1 -22.12 -22.05 3.00
N ARG A 2 -21.86 -21.11 2.09
CA ARG A 2 -21.22 -21.43 0.80
C ARG A 2 -19.76 -20.97 0.89
N ARG A 3 -18.85 -21.92 1.04
CA ARG A 3 -17.41 -21.72 0.79
C ARG A 3 -17.24 -21.60 -0.73
N GLY A 4 -17.32 -20.38 -1.24
CA GLY A 4 -16.89 -20.06 -2.60
C GLY A 4 -15.37 -20.00 -2.63
N SER A 5 -14.74 -20.97 -3.28
CA SER A 5 -13.32 -20.88 -3.64
C SER A 5 -13.14 -19.69 -4.58
N LEU A 6 -12.34 -18.69 -4.19
CA LEU A 6 -11.94 -17.53 -5.01
C LEU A 6 -11.02 -17.92 -6.19
N LYS A 7 -11.28 -19.04 -6.86
CA LYS A 7 -10.60 -19.40 -8.10
C LYS A 7 -11.15 -18.51 -9.21
N GLY A 8 -10.47 -17.40 -9.47
CA GLY A 8 -10.71 -16.58 -10.66
C GLY A 8 -10.94 -15.09 -10.43
N TYR A 9 -10.81 -14.57 -9.20
CA TYR A 9 -10.84 -13.12 -9.00
C TYR A 9 -9.51 -12.52 -9.49
N SER A 10 -9.48 -12.03 -10.74
CA SER A 10 -8.39 -11.19 -11.26
C SER A 10 -8.52 -9.73 -10.78
N GLY A 11 -9.22 -9.51 -9.67
CA GLY A 11 -9.53 -8.17 -9.18
C GLY A 11 -8.28 -7.53 -8.60
N LYS A 12 -7.87 -6.41 -9.18
CA LYS A 12 -6.87 -5.55 -8.55
C LYS A 12 -7.54 -4.76 -7.42
N ILE A 13 -6.87 -4.66 -6.28
CA ILE A 13 -7.20 -3.75 -5.22
C ILE A 13 -6.39 -2.48 -5.42
N THR A 14 -7.06 -1.32 -5.32
CA THR A 14 -6.40 -0.01 -5.30
C THR A 14 -6.50 0.57 -3.89
N ARG A 15 -5.43 1.21 -3.42
CA ARG A 15 -5.34 1.89 -2.14
C ARG A 15 -4.76 3.28 -2.30
N VAL A 16 -5.14 4.17 -1.39
CA VAL A 16 -4.63 5.54 -1.33
C VAL A 16 -3.47 5.58 -0.35
N VAL A 17 -2.36 6.15 -0.77
CA VAL A 17 -1.19 6.43 0.06
C VAL A 17 -0.93 7.93 0.12
N LYS A 18 -0.58 8.43 1.31
CA LYS A 18 -0.20 9.83 1.54
C LYS A 18 1.24 9.90 2.01
N ILE A 19 1.96 10.96 1.66
CA ILE A 19 3.15 11.35 2.40
C ILE A 19 2.74 12.49 3.33
N PRO A 20 3.04 12.46 4.64
CA PRO A 20 2.60 13.51 5.56
C PRO A 20 3.12 14.90 5.17
N GLU A 21 4.28 14.97 4.53
CA GLU A 21 4.93 16.20 4.07
C GLU A 21 4.41 16.68 2.70
N ALA A 22 3.83 15.77 1.89
CA ALA A 22 3.31 16.10 0.58
C ALA A 22 1.81 16.41 0.65
N ARG A 23 1.36 17.46 -0.05
CA ARG A 23 -0.07 17.76 -0.20
C ARG A 23 -0.80 16.83 -1.17
N MET A 24 -0.16 15.75 -1.62
CA MET A 24 -0.68 14.88 -2.67
C MET A 24 -0.98 13.47 -2.15
N GLU A 25 -2.09 12.94 -2.64
CA GLU A 25 -2.47 11.54 -2.48
C GLU A 25 -2.04 10.77 -3.73
N HIS A 26 -1.54 9.56 -3.53
CA HIS A 26 -1.14 8.67 -4.61
C HIS A 26 -1.91 7.36 -4.52
N PHE A 27 -2.01 6.66 -5.64
CA PHE A 27 -2.68 5.36 -5.71
C PHE A 27 -1.65 4.26 -5.89
N ILE A 28 -1.78 3.21 -5.09
CA ILE A 28 -1.05 1.95 -5.29
C ILE A 28 -2.06 0.87 -5.65
N SER A 29 -1.68 -0.04 -6.55
CA SER A 29 -2.57 -1.12 -6.97
C SER A 29 -1.84 -2.45 -7.09
N GLY A 30 -2.55 -3.53 -6.79
CA GLY A 30 -2.00 -4.88 -6.80
C GLY A 30 -3.08 -5.94 -6.68
N LYS A 31 -2.68 -7.22 -6.62
CA LYS A 31 -3.62 -8.30 -6.28
C LYS A 31 -3.98 -8.22 -4.79
N PRO A 32 -5.07 -8.87 -4.33
CA PRO A 32 -5.45 -8.86 -2.93
C PRO A 32 -4.31 -9.29 -1.99
N GLU A 33 -3.50 -10.26 -2.42
CA GLU A 33 -2.35 -10.80 -1.70
C GLU A 33 -1.06 -9.99 -1.85
N THR A 34 -1.00 -9.02 -2.77
CA THR A 34 0.16 -8.12 -2.90
C THR A 34 0.31 -7.32 -1.62
N THR A 35 1.53 -7.17 -1.11
CA THR A 35 1.75 -6.37 0.09
C THR A 35 1.70 -4.88 -0.22
N PHE A 36 1.39 -4.05 0.79
CA PHE A 36 1.47 -2.59 0.64
C PHE A 36 2.84 -2.14 0.13
N GLY A 37 3.93 -2.68 0.69
CA GLY A 37 5.28 -2.34 0.27
C GLY A 37 5.63 -2.81 -1.14
N GLN A 38 5.11 -3.95 -1.59
CA GLN A 38 5.30 -4.36 -2.99
C GLN A 38 4.52 -3.45 -3.94
N ALA A 39 3.24 -3.18 -3.63
CA ALA A 39 2.41 -2.31 -4.45
C ALA A 39 2.97 -0.88 -4.55
N LEU A 40 3.51 -0.33 -3.46
CA LEU A 40 4.15 0.99 -3.49
C LEU A 40 5.41 1.01 -4.37
N ARG A 41 6.25 -0.04 -4.32
CA ARG A 41 7.42 -0.14 -5.21
C ARG A 41 7.03 -0.23 -6.67
N ASP A 42 6.02 -1.05 -6.98
CA ASP A 42 5.56 -1.26 -8.36
C ASP A 42 4.88 0.00 -8.95
N ASN A 43 4.39 0.90 -8.10
CA ASN A 43 3.68 2.13 -8.47
C ASN A 43 4.41 3.37 -7.91
N TRP A 44 5.73 3.34 -7.76
CA TRP A 44 6.51 4.35 -7.03
C TRP A 44 6.27 5.77 -7.57
N PRO A 45 5.62 6.67 -6.81
CA PRO A 45 5.20 7.96 -7.35
C PRO A 45 6.05 9.13 -6.84
N PHE A 46 7.15 8.87 -6.12
CA PHE A 46 7.94 9.89 -5.44
C PHE A 46 9.20 10.21 -6.24
N GLU A 47 9.20 11.34 -6.95
CA GLU A 47 10.35 11.78 -7.75
C GLU A 47 11.53 12.22 -6.87
N ASP A 48 11.24 12.82 -5.71
CA ASP A 48 12.24 13.34 -4.77
C ASP A 48 12.81 12.30 -3.80
N HIS A 49 12.29 11.06 -3.83
CA HIS A 49 12.73 9.97 -2.96
C HIS A 49 13.12 8.74 -3.76
N ASP A 50 14.31 8.18 -3.47
CA ASP A 50 14.76 6.94 -4.10
C ASP A 50 13.91 5.75 -3.61
N ILE A 51 13.50 4.88 -4.54
CA ILE A 51 12.76 3.65 -4.25
C ILE A 51 13.47 2.73 -3.24
N ASN A 52 14.80 2.81 -3.19
CA ASN A 52 15.68 2.04 -2.31
C ASN A 52 15.94 2.73 -0.96
N SER A 53 15.45 3.95 -0.74
CA SER A 53 15.49 4.59 0.58
C SER A 53 14.75 3.74 1.62
N LYS A 54 15.03 3.97 2.90
CA LYS A 54 14.26 3.33 3.97
C LYS A 54 12.92 4.05 4.13
N TRP A 55 11.85 3.28 4.13
CA TRP A 55 10.50 3.79 4.35
C TRP A 55 9.62 2.68 4.91
N ARG A 56 8.50 3.08 5.50
CA ARG A 56 7.42 2.18 5.94
C ARG A 56 6.06 2.77 5.59
N ILE A 57 5.05 1.93 5.59
CA ILE A 57 3.66 2.32 5.36
C ILE A 57 2.90 2.07 6.66
N VAL A 58 2.31 3.11 7.22
CA VAL A 58 1.58 3.07 8.49
C VAL A 58 0.11 3.44 8.28
N THR A 59 -0.78 2.92 9.13
CA THR A 59 -2.16 3.44 9.18
C THR A 59 -2.22 4.72 10.01
N GLU A 60 -3.39 5.37 10.05
CA GLU A 60 -3.61 6.59 10.84
C GLU A 60 -3.30 6.41 12.34
N ASN A 61 -3.41 5.19 12.88
CA ASN A 61 -3.10 4.89 14.27
C ASN A 61 -1.61 4.58 14.53
N GLY A 62 -0.77 4.60 13.49
CA GLY A 62 0.67 4.30 13.57
C GLY A 62 1.05 2.82 13.43
N GLU A 63 0.11 1.91 13.16
CA GLU A 63 0.41 0.50 12.87
C GLU A 63 1.15 0.36 11.54
N ASP A 64 2.31 -0.30 11.54
CA ASP A 64 3.07 -0.63 10.33
C ASP A 64 2.42 -1.77 9.55
N VAL A 65 1.94 -1.46 8.35
CA VAL A 65 1.27 -2.38 7.43
C VAL A 65 2.10 -2.69 6.19
N THR A 66 3.39 -2.31 6.17
CA THR A 66 4.27 -2.43 4.99
C THR A 66 4.28 -3.85 4.41
N LYS A 67 4.26 -4.86 5.28
CA LYS A 67 4.31 -6.28 4.90
C LYS A 67 2.92 -6.93 4.84
N ASN A 68 1.87 -6.19 5.17
CA ASN A 68 0.51 -6.69 5.16
C ASN A 68 -0.04 -6.67 3.73
N ALA A 69 -0.99 -7.56 3.44
CA ALA A 69 -1.65 -7.64 2.13
C ALA A 69 -2.56 -6.43 1.88
N LEU A 70 -2.74 -5.98 0.64
CA LEU A 70 -3.66 -4.88 0.31
C LEU A 70 -5.10 -5.14 0.77
N SER A 71 -5.51 -6.41 0.84
CA SER A 71 -6.82 -6.81 1.35
C SER A 71 -6.95 -6.76 2.87
N SER A 72 -5.86 -6.61 3.64
CA SER A 72 -5.91 -6.65 5.11
C SER A 72 -6.34 -5.33 5.73
N HIS A 73 -6.28 -4.23 4.98
CA HIS A 73 -6.64 -2.91 5.44
C HIS A 73 -7.39 -2.17 4.33
N GLU A 74 -8.46 -1.49 4.72
CA GLU A 74 -9.25 -0.61 3.86
C GLU A 74 -8.99 0.84 4.25
N GLY A 75 -9.02 1.74 3.27
CA GLY A 75 -8.84 3.17 3.48
C GLY A 75 -7.48 3.68 3.04
N THR A 76 -7.05 4.76 3.70
CA THR A 76 -5.82 5.50 3.38
C THR A 76 -4.73 5.11 4.34
N VAL A 77 -3.52 4.91 3.80
CA VAL A 77 -2.31 4.68 4.58
C VAL A 77 -1.30 5.79 4.31
N MET A 78 -0.30 5.90 5.18
CA MET A 78 0.70 6.95 5.14
C MET A 78 2.09 6.35 4.93
N VAL A 79 2.88 6.93 4.04
CA VAL A 79 4.28 6.58 3.82
C VAL A 79 5.14 7.46 4.71
N GLU A 80 5.96 6.83 5.55
CA GLU A 80 6.96 7.50 6.37
C GLU A 80 8.35 7.14 5.86
N PHE A 81 9.12 8.16 5.47
CA PHE A 81 10.53 7.99 5.15
C PHE A 81 11.35 7.95 6.44
N LEU A 82 12.30 7.02 6.48
CA LEU A 82 13.16 6.78 7.63
C LEU A 82 14.58 7.29 7.35
N PRO A 83 15.32 7.75 8.37
CA PRO A 83 16.70 8.18 8.24
C PRO A 83 17.70 7.05 7.88
#